data_AF-A0A7V0MM37-F1
#
_entry.id   AF-A0A7V0MM37-F1
#
_cell.length_a   1.000
_cell.length_b   1.000
_cell.length_c   1.000
_cell.angle_alpha   90.00
_cell.angle_beta   90.00
_cell.angle_gamma   90.00
#
_symmetry.space_group_name_H-M   'P 1'
#
loop_
_entity.id
_entity.type
_entity.pdbx_description
1 polymer ?
#
loop_
_entity_poly.entity_id
_entity_poly.type
_entity_poly.pdbx_seq_one_letter_code
_entity_poly.pdbx_strand_id
1 'polypeptide(L)'
;MPYGRCLNDRTVPFDRELRLWSPPERLTIAEWTERYRVLTKPPSEEPGPVRLIRTPYLRPIMNACQDPRVERIVLCKSAQIAGTEAMLSVLGYYADQEPCSIMIVMSDEDTATYISRERVQKMFQASKKLSQIFVQDLASKTEIRLANGSYIALAWASSVAKLASRPVRILILDEVDKPGYYVKTKEGDPISLAIQRTETFYNRKILMLSTPTTEDGNIWSELKSCDVVFDWHVPCPYCGQFQPLRWNREEAYDFQNGEYLGDDGKMHRLGQVVWEGGKEATEDQIEAAGYECGECGAVWNTTEKNVAVERGKMVPRKPISGIPQRVGFHINRLYSLLGNSGSIPKLVRDWLSR
;
A
#
# COMPACT_ATOMS: atom_id res chain seq x y z
N MET A 1 -24.29 -47.18 52.48
CA MET A 1 -24.89 -45.95 51.90
C MET A 1 -25.41 -45.12 53.08
N PRO A 2 -25.15 -43.80 53.13
CA PRO A 2 -25.62 -42.88 52.10
C PRO A 2 -24.51 -42.14 51.36
N TYR A 3 -24.85 -41.85 50.11
CA TYR A 3 -24.13 -41.04 49.15
C TYR A 3 -23.99 -39.59 49.65
N GLY A 4 -22.78 -39.03 49.53
CA GLY A 4 -22.49 -37.64 49.88
C GLY A 4 -21.74 -36.91 48.79
N ARG A 5 -22.52 -36.30 47.87
CA ARG A 5 -22.19 -35.21 46.92
C ARG A 5 -21.19 -35.49 45.80
N CYS A 6 -21.79 -35.82 44.65
CA CYS A 6 -21.28 -35.43 43.35
C CYS A 6 -21.51 -33.92 43.12
N LEU A 7 -20.53 -33.30 42.42
CA LEU A 7 -20.64 -32.11 41.58
C LEU A 7 -20.95 -30.76 42.26
N ASN A 8 -19.91 -29.92 42.43
CA ASN A 8 -20.00 -28.48 42.11
C ASN A 8 -18.63 -27.78 42.15
N ASP A 9 -17.63 -28.33 41.48
CA ASP A 9 -16.49 -27.52 41.04
C ASP A 9 -16.62 -27.27 39.53
N ARG A 10 -17.72 -26.58 39.17
CA ARG A 10 -17.82 -25.95 37.86
C ARG A 10 -17.04 -24.65 37.99
N THR A 11 -15.74 -24.74 37.75
CA THR A 11 -14.90 -23.61 37.41
C THR A 11 -15.55 -22.87 36.25
N VAL A 12 -16.26 -21.80 36.59
CA VAL A 12 -16.70 -20.79 35.63
C VAL A 12 -15.42 -20.27 34.97
N PRO A 13 -15.25 -20.36 33.63
CA PRO A 13 -14.05 -19.84 32.99
C PRO A 13 -13.96 -18.36 33.36
N PHE A 14 -12.91 -17.99 34.10
CA PHE A 14 -12.70 -16.63 34.57
C PHE A 14 -12.77 -15.69 33.37
N ASP A 15 -13.42 -14.53 33.49
CA ASP A 15 -13.63 -13.55 32.40
C ASP A 15 -12.39 -13.26 31.53
N ARG A 16 -11.19 -13.46 32.08
CA ARG A 16 -9.91 -13.37 31.38
C ARG A 16 -9.74 -14.42 30.27
N GLU A 17 -10.16 -15.66 30.50
CA GLU A 17 -10.16 -16.74 29.51
C GLU A 17 -11.22 -16.47 28.44
N LEU A 18 -12.44 -16.10 28.81
CA LEU A 18 -13.48 -15.73 27.83
C LEU A 18 -13.07 -14.58 26.90
N ARG A 19 -12.27 -13.62 27.40
CA ARG A 19 -11.66 -12.57 26.56
C ARG A 19 -10.61 -13.08 25.58
N LEU A 20 -9.91 -14.18 25.89
CA LEU A 20 -8.96 -14.82 24.96
C LEU A 20 -9.68 -15.57 23.83
N TRP A 21 -10.89 -16.08 24.09
CA TRP A 21 -11.71 -16.79 23.10
C TRP A 21 -12.73 -15.89 22.39
N SER A 22 -12.81 -14.61 22.76
CA SER A 22 -13.67 -13.65 22.10
C SER A 22 -13.19 -13.44 20.67
N PRO A 23 -14.08 -13.50 19.67
CA PRO A 23 -13.69 -13.30 18.29
C PRO A 23 -13.06 -11.90 18.11
N PRO A 24 -12.06 -11.76 17.23
CA PRO A 24 -11.48 -10.46 16.92
C PRO A 24 -12.55 -9.45 16.48
N GLU A 25 -12.26 -8.16 16.71
CA GLU A 25 -13.13 -7.09 16.25
C GLU A 25 -13.26 -7.14 14.72
N ARG A 26 -14.48 -6.98 14.21
CA ARG A 26 -14.70 -6.91 12.75
C ARG A 26 -14.28 -5.53 12.24
N LEU A 27 -12.99 -5.37 11.98
CA LEU A 27 -12.40 -4.15 11.43
C LEU A 27 -11.92 -4.39 10.01
N THR A 28 -12.04 -3.36 9.19
CA THR A 28 -11.26 -3.29 7.96
C THR A 28 -9.79 -3.03 8.29
N ILE A 29 -8.88 -3.39 7.38
CA ILE A 29 -7.44 -3.11 7.55
C ILE A 29 -7.21 -1.61 7.79
N ALA A 30 -7.93 -0.74 7.07
CA ALA A 30 -7.82 0.70 7.27
C ALA A 30 -8.32 1.17 8.65
N GLU A 31 -9.42 0.63 9.17
CA GLU A 31 -9.92 0.97 10.51
C GLU A 31 -8.99 0.46 11.60
N TRP A 32 -8.46 -0.76 11.44
CA TRP A 32 -7.43 -1.31 12.34
C TRP A 32 -6.18 -0.43 12.34
N THR A 33 -5.79 0.08 11.17
CA THR A 33 -4.65 0.98 11.01
C THR A 33 -4.83 2.25 11.83
N GLU A 34 -5.94 2.98 11.64
CA GLU A 34 -6.19 4.24 12.36
C GLU A 34 -6.37 4.04 13.86
N ARG A 35 -6.84 2.86 14.27
CA ARG A 35 -7.05 2.53 15.69
C ARG A 35 -5.77 2.15 16.42
N TYR A 36 -4.89 1.38 15.78
CA TYR A 36 -3.79 0.70 16.47
C TYR A 36 -2.39 1.07 15.99
N ARG A 37 -2.22 1.62 14.78
CA ARG A 37 -0.89 1.98 14.27
C ARG A 37 -0.46 3.36 14.76
N VAL A 38 0.78 3.41 15.24
CA VAL A 38 1.44 4.63 15.70
C VAL A 38 2.77 4.75 14.96
N LEU A 39 3.00 5.90 14.34
CA LEU A 39 4.26 6.23 13.69
C LEU A 39 5.25 6.76 14.72
N THR A 40 6.47 6.21 14.71
CA THR A 40 7.56 6.60 15.60
C THR A 40 8.59 7.47 14.88
N LYS A 41 9.29 8.32 15.63
CA LYS A 41 10.43 9.09 15.14
C LYS A 41 11.75 8.46 15.64
N PRO A 42 12.79 8.32 14.79
CA PRO A 42 12.75 8.30 13.32
C PRO A 42 12.09 7.01 12.78
N PRO A 43 11.64 6.96 11.50
CA PRO A 43 11.82 7.96 10.44
C PRO A 43 10.61 8.86 10.14
N SER A 44 9.51 8.80 10.91
CA SER A 44 8.35 9.64 10.62
C SER A 44 8.58 11.10 11.01
N GLU A 45 8.36 12.03 10.08
CA GLU A 45 8.33 13.47 10.35
C GLU A 45 7.06 13.89 11.10
N GLU A 46 5.96 13.17 10.89
CA GLU A 46 4.69 13.32 11.61
C GLU A 46 4.48 12.10 12.54
N PRO A 47 5.12 12.04 13.72
CA PRO A 47 4.90 10.94 14.66
C PRO A 47 3.51 11.01 15.29
N GLY A 48 3.01 9.87 15.74
CA GLY A 48 1.68 9.74 16.37
C GLY A 48 0.76 8.75 15.64
N PRO A 49 -0.53 8.72 16.00
CA PRO A 49 -1.49 7.81 15.39
C PRO A 49 -1.56 8.00 13.87
N VAL A 50 -1.61 6.89 13.13
CA VAL A 50 -1.79 6.95 11.67
C VAL A 50 -3.16 7.56 11.37
N ARG A 51 -3.18 8.58 10.51
CA ARG A 51 -4.40 9.26 10.06
C ARG A 51 -4.51 9.11 8.55
N LEU A 52 -5.41 8.25 8.08
CA LEU A 52 -5.53 7.96 6.64
C LEU A 52 -6.18 9.10 5.87
N ILE A 53 -6.71 10.13 6.54
CA ILE A 53 -7.06 11.40 5.89
C ILE A 53 -5.85 12.06 5.20
N ARG A 54 -4.62 11.78 5.66
CA ARG A 54 -3.38 12.24 5.02
C ARG A 54 -3.02 11.43 3.77
N THR A 55 -3.60 10.25 3.61
CA THR A 55 -3.32 9.32 2.50
C THR A 55 -4.60 8.56 2.10
N PRO A 56 -5.66 9.28 1.70
CA PRO A 56 -7.00 8.71 1.54
C PRO A 56 -7.02 7.61 0.48
N TYR A 57 -6.18 7.74 -0.55
CA TYR A 57 -6.01 6.76 -1.62
C TYR A 57 -5.47 5.39 -1.13
N LEU A 58 -4.82 5.31 0.03
CA LEU A 58 -4.34 4.03 0.58
C LEU A 58 -5.44 3.21 1.25
N ARG A 59 -6.53 3.86 1.73
CA ARG A 59 -7.65 3.19 2.40
C ARG A 59 -8.24 2.05 1.56
N PRO A 60 -8.71 2.29 0.32
CA PRO A 60 -9.27 1.21 -0.51
C PRO A 60 -8.22 0.16 -0.90
N ILE A 61 -6.95 0.53 -1.06
CA ILE A 61 -5.86 -0.41 -1.38
C ILE A 61 -5.67 -1.40 -0.23
N MET A 62 -5.59 -0.89 1.00
CA MET A 62 -5.49 -1.74 2.19
C MET A 62 -6.71 -2.63 2.34
N ASN A 63 -7.92 -2.10 2.13
CA ASN A 63 -9.13 -2.91 2.25
C ASN A 63 -9.27 -3.98 1.16
N ALA A 64 -8.73 -3.74 -0.05
CA ALA A 64 -8.65 -4.76 -1.09
C ALA A 64 -7.82 -5.98 -0.65
N CYS A 65 -6.87 -5.79 0.27
CA CYS A 65 -6.04 -6.88 0.81
C CYS A 65 -6.82 -7.82 1.74
N GLN A 66 -8.01 -7.42 2.19
CA GLN A 66 -8.91 -8.22 3.03
C GLN A 66 -10.00 -8.93 2.21
N ASP A 67 -10.25 -8.49 0.98
CA ASP A 67 -11.27 -9.10 0.11
C ASP A 67 -10.86 -10.54 -0.21
N PRO A 68 -11.63 -11.58 0.18
CA PRO A 68 -11.26 -12.97 -0.04
C PRO A 68 -11.14 -13.35 -1.52
N ARG A 69 -11.73 -12.56 -2.43
CA ARG A 69 -11.71 -12.80 -3.89
C ARG A 69 -10.43 -12.31 -4.55
N VAL A 70 -9.75 -11.32 -3.95
CA VAL A 70 -8.55 -10.70 -4.50
C VAL A 70 -7.31 -11.40 -3.97
N GLU A 71 -6.63 -12.17 -4.80
CA GLU A 71 -5.38 -12.86 -4.42
C GLU A 71 -4.17 -11.91 -4.50
N ARG A 72 -4.08 -11.14 -5.58
CA ARG A 72 -2.91 -10.32 -5.90
C ARG A 72 -3.27 -8.84 -5.97
N ILE A 73 -2.51 -8.03 -5.26
CA ILE A 73 -2.64 -6.57 -5.23
C ILE A 73 -1.33 -5.98 -5.72
N VAL A 74 -1.36 -5.20 -6.80
CA VAL A 74 -0.17 -4.49 -7.28
C VAL A 74 -0.38 -2.99 -7.21
N LEU A 75 0.56 -2.31 -6.56
CA LEU A 75 0.57 -0.86 -6.36
C LEU A 75 1.75 -0.28 -7.14
N CYS A 76 1.46 0.16 -8.36
CA CYS A 76 2.38 1.01 -9.11
C CYS A 76 2.29 2.43 -8.55
N LYS A 77 3.36 2.91 -7.91
CA LYS A 77 3.31 4.16 -7.14
C LYS A 77 4.52 5.05 -7.34
N SER A 78 4.37 6.36 -7.15
CA SER A 78 5.54 7.25 -7.04
C SER A 78 6.21 7.14 -5.66
N ALA A 79 7.38 7.73 -5.51
CA ALA A 79 7.95 7.97 -4.19
C ALA A 79 7.03 8.88 -3.35
N GLN A 80 7.17 8.79 -2.02
CA GLN A 80 6.53 9.70 -1.06
C GLN A 80 4.99 9.76 -1.09
N ILE A 81 4.35 8.60 -1.29
CA ILE A 81 2.90 8.41 -1.13
C ILE A 81 2.54 7.51 0.06
N ALA A 82 3.53 7.19 0.92
CA ALA A 82 3.42 6.27 2.06
C ALA A 82 3.02 4.82 1.71
N GLY A 83 3.39 4.32 0.53
CA GLY A 83 3.12 2.93 0.12
C GLY A 83 3.65 1.87 1.11
N THR A 84 4.88 2.03 1.59
CA THR A 84 5.45 1.11 2.59
C THR A 84 4.67 1.13 3.92
N GLU A 85 4.13 2.28 4.35
CA GLU A 85 3.30 2.34 5.57
C GLU A 85 1.96 1.62 5.39
N ALA A 86 1.39 1.62 4.17
CA ALA A 86 0.22 0.81 3.85
C ALA A 86 0.54 -0.69 4.03
N MET A 87 1.69 -1.13 3.52
CA MET A 87 2.12 -2.52 3.60
C MET A 87 2.39 -2.99 5.03
N LEU A 88 3.05 -2.17 5.83
CA LEU A 88 3.26 -2.45 7.25
C LEU A 88 1.94 -2.54 8.01
N SER A 89 0.92 -1.79 7.57
CA SER A 89 -0.41 -1.85 8.17
C SER A 89 -1.15 -3.13 7.80
N VAL A 90 -1.04 -3.60 6.55
CA VAL A 90 -1.54 -4.93 6.15
C VAL A 90 -0.85 -6.03 6.95
N LEU A 91 0.47 -5.97 7.08
CA LEU A 91 1.24 -6.92 7.89
C LEU A 91 0.78 -6.91 9.36
N GLY A 92 0.65 -5.73 9.95
CA GLY A 92 0.21 -5.57 11.34
C GLY A 92 -1.20 -6.13 11.56
N TYR A 93 -2.12 -5.87 10.64
CA TYR A 93 -3.47 -6.43 10.69
C TYR A 93 -3.45 -7.96 10.66
N TYR A 94 -2.76 -8.58 9.71
CA TYR A 94 -2.70 -10.04 9.62
C TYR A 94 -1.95 -10.66 10.80
N ALA A 95 -0.92 -10.00 11.32
CA ALA A 95 -0.20 -10.48 12.49
C ALA A 95 -1.06 -10.51 13.77
N ASP A 96 -1.99 -9.55 13.91
CA ASP A 96 -2.89 -9.39 15.06
C ASP A 96 -4.22 -10.15 14.90
N GLN A 97 -4.98 -9.83 13.85
CA GLN A 97 -6.38 -10.24 13.67
C GLN A 97 -6.52 -11.63 13.04
N GLU A 98 -5.58 -12.03 12.18
CA GLU A 98 -5.62 -13.32 11.46
C GLU A 98 -4.25 -14.02 11.50
N PRO A 99 -3.83 -14.53 12.67
CA PRO A 99 -2.48 -14.99 12.87
C PRO A 99 -2.00 -15.99 11.82
N CYS A 100 -0.93 -15.64 11.11
CA CYS A 100 -0.42 -16.43 9.98
C CYS A 100 1.06 -16.17 9.69
N SER A 101 1.59 -16.86 8.68
CA SER A 101 2.93 -16.65 8.17
C SER A 101 2.96 -15.54 7.11
N ILE A 102 3.83 -14.57 7.31
CA ILE A 102 3.99 -13.38 6.48
C ILE A 102 5.45 -13.29 6.03
N MET A 103 5.72 -12.98 4.77
CA MET A 103 7.06 -12.66 4.26
C MET A 103 7.09 -11.26 3.66
N ILE A 104 8.10 -10.47 4.04
CA ILE A 104 8.46 -9.25 3.33
C ILE A 104 9.75 -9.52 2.56
N VAL A 105 9.75 -9.20 1.27
CA VAL A 105 10.90 -9.24 0.39
C VAL A 105 11.26 -7.80 0.03
N MET A 106 12.51 -7.43 0.29
CA MET A 106 13.11 -6.18 -0.20
C MET A 106 14.10 -6.46 -1.33
N SER A 107 14.63 -5.42 -1.95
CA SER A 107 15.67 -5.56 -2.99
C SER A 107 16.98 -6.17 -2.48
N ASP A 108 17.41 -5.80 -1.29
CA ASP A 108 18.72 -6.13 -0.72
C ASP A 108 18.67 -6.37 0.79
N GLU A 109 19.73 -6.99 1.34
CA GLU A 109 19.80 -7.41 2.75
C GLU A 109 19.79 -6.24 3.73
N ASP A 110 20.47 -5.14 3.39
CA ASP A 110 20.58 -3.97 4.26
C ASP A 110 19.22 -3.30 4.43
N THR A 111 18.50 -3.11 3.32
CA THR A 111 17.13 -2.59 3.33
C THR A 111 16.18 -3.53 4.07
N ALA A 112 16.27 -4.85 3.85
CA ALA A 112 15.47 -5.83 4.59
C ALA A 112 15.72 -5.78 6.10
N THR A 113 16.99 -5.66 6.51
CA THR A 113 17.39 -5.56 7.91
C THR A 113 16.92 -4.26 8.54
N TYR A 114 16.99 -3.15 7.80
CA TYR A 114 16.46 -1.85 8.22
C TYR A 114 14.94 -1.91 8.42
N ILE A 115 14.19 -2.43 7.44
CA ILE A 115 12.73 -2.59 7.57
C ILE A 115 12.38 -3.45 8.78
N SER A 116 13.11 -4.55 9.02
CA SER A 116 12.90 -5.42 10.18
C SER A 116 13.02 -4.66 11.50
N ARG A 117 14.17 -4.03 11.74
CA ARG A 117 14.51 -3.43 13.04
C ARG A 117 13.83 -2.09 13.24
N GLU A 118 13.93 -1.21 12.26
CA GLU A 118 13.58 0.19 12.40
C GLU A 118 12.11 0.46 12.09
N ARG A 119 11.43 -0.45 11.38
CA ARG A 119 10.02 -0.24 10.97
C ARG A 119 9.09 -1.27 11.58
N VAL A 120 9.34 -2.56 11.36
CA VAL A 120 8.46 -3.63 11.86
C VAL A 120 8.56 -3.74 13.38
N GLN A 121 9.74 -4.02 13.94
CA GLN A 121 9.86 -4.20 15.40
C GLN A 121 9.43 -2.96 16.18
N LYS A 122 9.82 -1.75 15.74
CA LYS A 122 9.36 -0.50 16.36
C LYS A 122 7.84 -0.30 16.26
N MET A 123 7.22 -0.65 15.13
CA MET A 123 5.76 -0.65 15.01
C MET A 123 5.11 -1.56 16.04
N PHE A 124 5.65 -2.77 16.22
CA PHE A 124 5.11 -3.73 17.19
C PHE A 124 5.25 -3.22 18.62
N GLN A 125 6.38 -2.60 18.98
CA GLN A 125 6.61 -2.02 20.30
C GLN A 125 5.72 -0.80 20.56
N ALA A 126 5.49 0.06 19.55
CA ALA A 126 4.75 1.31 19.71
C ALA A 126 3.22 1.14 19.75
N SER A 127 2.69 0.10 19.09
CA SER A 127 1.25 -0.17 19.08
C SER A 127 0.81 -0.87 20.36
N LYS A 128 -0.21 -0.33 21.04
CA LYS A 128 -0.80 -0.93 22.25
C LYS A 128 -1.26 -2.38 22.06
N LYS A 129 -1.71 -2.73 20.85
CA LYS A 129 -2.24 -4.06 20.53
C LYS A 129 -1.11 -5.02 20.16
N LEU A 130 -0.24 -4.61 19.25
CA LEU A 130 0.88 -5.45 18.79
C LEU A 130 1.92 -5.71 19.87
N SER A 131 2.13 -4.77 20.80
CA SER A 131 3.09 -4.95 21.89
C SER A 131 2.72 -6.09 22.85
N GLN A 132 1.44 -6.49 22.88
CA GLN A 132 0.96 -7.61 23.70
C GLN A 132 1.33 -8.97 23.11
N ILE A 133 1.55 -9.05 21.79
CA ILE A 133 1.91 -10.29 21.09
C ILE A 133 3.39 -10.31 20.68
N PHE A 134 4.10 -9.19 20.81
CA PHE A 134 5.50 -9.07 20.47
C PHE A 134 6.41 -9.58 21.60
N VAL A 135 7.34 -10.47 21.27
CA VAL A 135 8.32 -11.01 22.22
C VAL A 135 9.72 -10.72 21.70
N GLN A 136 10.44 -9.82 22.38
CA GLN A 136 11.75 -9.33 21.94
C GLN A 136 12.77 -10.46 21.70
N ASP A 137 12.82 -11.46 22.59
CA ASP A 137 13.78 -12.57 22.50
C ASP A 137 13.50 -13.53 21.33
N LEU A 138 12.29 -13.46 20.76
CA LEU A 138 11.88 -14.24 19.60
C LEU A 138 11.98 -13.44 18.29
N ALA A 139 12.53 -12.23 18.34
CA ALA A 139 12.73 -11.35 17.21
C ALA A 139 14.22 -11.25 16.84
N SER A 140 14.50 -11.40 15.55
CA SER A 140 15.83 -11.26 14.95
C SER A 140 15.75 -10.35 13.72
N LYS A 141 16.88 -10.11 13.03
CA LYS A 141 16.88 -9.30 11.80
C LYS A 141 16.10 -9.94 10.65
N THR A 142 16.03 -11.28 10.58
CA THR A 142 15.40 -11.98 9.44
C THR A 142 14.11 -12.71 9.81
N GLU A 143 13.83 -12.88 11.10
CA GLU A 143 12.68 -13.65 11.59
C GLU A 143 12.11 -13.02 12.86
N ILE A 144 10.79 -12.89 12.94
CA ILE A 144 10.07 -12.43 14.13
C ILE A 144 8.96 -13.45 14.40
N ARG A 145 9.00 -14.11 15.56
CA ARG A 145 7.91 -14.98 16.04
C ARG A 145 7.10 -14.23 17.10
N LEU A 146 5.78 -14.33 16.99
CA LEU A 146 4.85 -13.65 17.88
C LEU A 146 4.18 -14.67 18.81
N ALA A 147 3.75 -14.21 19.98
CA ALA A 147 3.17 -15.06 21.02
C ALA A 147 1.87 -15.76 20.59
N ASN A 148 1.15 -15.20 19.61
CA ASN A 148 -0.08 -15.76 19.05
C ASN A 148 0.14 -16.76 17.92
N GLY A 149 1.40 -17.14 17.64
CA GLY A 149 1.76 -18.10 16.59
C GLY A 149 1.98 -17.46 15.21
N SER A 150 1.73 -16.16 15.04
CA SER A 150 2.11 -15.44 13.83
C SER A 150 3.63 -15.46 13.63
N TYR A 151 4.04 -15.48 12.36
CA TYR A 151 5.44 -15.54 11.98
C TYR A 151 5.72 -14.56 10.85
N ILE A 152 6.76 -13.74 11.00
CA ILE A 152 7.17 -12.77 9.99
C ILE A 152 8.61 -13.11 9.57
N ALA A 153 8.78 -13.40 8.28
CA ALA A 153 10.08 -13.57 7.63
C ALA A 153 10.46 -12.31 6.85
N LEU A 154 11.73 -11.95 6.92
CA LEU A 154 12.33 -10.91 6.10
C LEU A 154 13.34 -11.56 5.15
N ALA A 155 13.17 -11.32 3.86
CA ALA A 155 13.99 -11.82 2.79
C ALA A 155 14.41 -10.68 1.86
N TRP A 156 15.37 -10.97 0.98
CA TRP A 156 15.79 -10.06 -0.05
C TRP A 156 15.93 -10.79 -1.38
N ALA A 157 15.61 -10.09 -2.46
CA ALA A 157 15.38 -10.68 -3.78
C ALA A 157 16.60 -11.44 -4.33
N SER A 158 17.82 -11.02 -4.00
CA SER A 158 19.05 -11.68 -4.47
C SER A 158 19.39 -12.99 -3.71
N SER A 159 18.67 -13.33 -2.63
CA SER A 159 18.92 -14.57 -1.87
C SER A 159 17.89 -15.66 -2.18
N VAL A 160 18.24 -16.54 -3.12
CA VAL A 160 17.46 -17.73 -3.45
C VAL A 160 17.18 -18.58 -2.20
N ALA A 161 18.19 -18.76 -1.34
CA ALA A 161 18.03 -19.53 -0.10
C ALA A 161 16.96 -18.95 0.84
N LYS A 162 16.86 -17.62 0.95
CA LYS A 162 15.82 -16.98 1.77
C LYS A 162 14.44 -17.09 1.11
N LEU A 163 14.37 -16.88 -0.20
CA LEU A 163 13.14 -17.03 -0.98
C LEU A 163 12.63 -18.48 -1.05
N ALA A 164 13.51 -19.47 -0.89
CA ALA A 164 13.16 -20.90 -0.87
C ALA A 164 12.82 -21.44 0.52
N SER A 165 13.05 -20.65 1.58
CA SER A 165 13.15 -21.21 2.92
C SER A 165 11.85 -21.75 3.52
N ARG A 166 10.71 -21.05 3.35
CA ARG A 166 9.48 -21.36 4.09
C ARG A 166 8.20 -21.01 3.32
N PRO A 167 7.13 -21.81 3.46
CA PRO A 167 5.79 -21.42 3.00
C PRO A 167 5.22 -20.25 3.78
N VAL A 168 4.57 -19.30 3.09
CA VAL A 168 3.94 -18.12 3.70
C VAL A 168 2.56 -17.84 3.11
N ARG A 169 1.60 -17.42 3.95
CA ARG A 169 0.25 -17.06 3.49
C ARG A 169 0.23 -15.66 2.89
N ILE A 170 0.87 -14.69 3.53
CA ILE A 170 0.89 -13.29 3.09
C ILE A 170 2.29 -12.97 2.58
N LEU A 171 2.41 -12.59 1.31
CA LEU A 171 3.66 -12.21 0.67
C LEU A 171 3.62 -10.73 0.31
N ILE A 172 4.68 -10.01 0.69
CA ILE A 172 4.88 -8.59 0.43
C ILE A 172 6.19 -8.44 -0.33
N LEU A 173 6.15 -7.87 -1.52
CA LEU A 173 7.32 -7.57 -2.35
C LEU A 173 7.39 -6.05 -2.53
N ASP A 174 8.26 -5.38 -1.78
CA ASP A 174 8.48 -3.92 -1.89
C ASP A 174 9.67 -3.64 -2.79
N GLU A 175 9.60 -2.51 -3.48
CA GLU A 175 10.56 -2.01 -4.46
C GLU A 175 10.92 -3.01 -5.58
N VAL A 176 9.92 -3.70 -6.14
CA VAL A 176 10.10 -4.77 -7.16
C VAL A 176 10.84 -4.36 -8.44
N ASP A 177 10.98 -3.05 -8.69
CA ASP A 177 11.73 -2.52 -9.84
C ASP A 177 13.20 -2.21 -9.52
N LYS A 178 13.70 -2.55 -8.33
CA LYS A 178 15.10 -2.35 -7.97
C LYS A 178 16.00 -3.49 -8.49
N PRO A 179 17.31 -3.24 -8.67
CA PRO A 179 18.24 -4.22 -9.25
C PRO A 179 18.22 -5.61 -8.62
N GLY A 180 17.97 -5.72 -7.31
CA GLY A 180 17.89 -7.00 -6.60
C GLY A 180 16.86 -7.98 -7.18
N TYR A 181 15.78 -7.47 -7.78
CA TYR A 181 14.73 -8.28 -8.41
C TYR A 181 15.04 -8.70 -9.85
N TYR A 182 16.09 -8.14 -10.47
CA TYR A 182 16.55 -8.51 -11.80
C TYR A 182 17.75 -9.47 -11.77
N VAL A 183 18.14 -9.95 -10.58
CA VAL A 183 19.23 -10.90 -10.42
C VAL A 183 18.86 -12.21 -11.12
N LYS A 184 19.67 -12.60 -12.09
CA LYS A 184 19.52 -13.89 -12.79
C LYS A 184 20.00 -15.01 -11.90
N THR A 185 19.13 -15.97 -11.62
CA THR A 185 19.47 -17.18 -10.86
C THR A 185 19.23 -18.43 -11.71
N LYS A 186 19.74 -19.59 -11.28
CA LYS A 186 19.46 -20.87 -11.95
C LYS A 186 18.07 -21.43 -11.64
N GLU A 187 17.41 -20.93 -10.58
CA GLU A 187 16.15 -21.48 -10.07
C GLU A 187 14.91 -20.71 -10.55
N GLY A 188 15.09 -19.50 -11.07
CA GLY A 188 14.00 -18.65 -11.58
C GLY A 188 14.23 -17.18 -11.28
N ASP A 189 13.29 -16.33 -11.68
CA ASP A 189 13.29 -14.93 -11.25
C ASP A 189 12.86 -14.82 -9.77
N PRO A 190 13.38 -13.84 -9.02
CA PRO A 190 13.09 -13.67 -7.59
C PRO A 190 11.60 -13.55 -7.25
N ILE A 191 10.80 -12.92 -8.12
CA ILE A 191 9.37 -12.69 -7.89
C ILE A 191 8.62 -14.03 -7.94
N SER A 192 8.85 -14.82 -8.99
CA SER A 192 8.25 -16.16 -9.13
C SER A 192 8.65 -17.07 -7.98
N LEU A 193 9.93 -17.07 -7.58
CA LEU A 193 10.41 -17.87 -6.44
C LEU A 193 9.70 -17.49 -5.14
N ALA A 194 9.50 -16.19 -4.89
CA ALA A 194 8.76 -15.74 -3.72
C ALA A 194 7.29 -16.16 -3.77
N ILE A 195 6.63 -16.00 -4.92
CA ILE A 195 5.21 -16.36 -5.12
C ILE A 195 4.98 -17.86 -4.89
N GLN A 196 5.88 -18.73 -5.33
CA GLN A 196 5.77 -20.18 -5.10
C GLN A 196 5.68 -20.54 -3.61
N ARG A 197 6.19 -19.71 -2.70
CA ARG A 197 6.07 -19.96 -1.24
C ARG A 197 4.64 -19.84 -0.72
N THR A 198 3.75 -19.26 -1.51
CA THR A 198 2.35 -19.06 -1.14
C THR A 198 1.43 -20.18 -1.61
N GLU A 199 1.87 -21.07 -2.49
CA GLU A 199 1.01 -22.04 -3.21
C GLU A 199 0.24 -23.00 -2.30
N THR A 200 0.75 -23.29 -1.11
CA THR A 200 0.08 -24.18 -0.15
C THR A 200 -1.14 -23.53 0.53
N PHE A 201 -1.33 -22.22 0.40
CA PHE A 201 -2.40 -21.47 1.06
C PHE A 201 -3.46 -21.02 0.04
N TYR A 202 -4.66 -21.60 0.12
CA TYR A 202 -5.78 -21.21 -0.75
C TYR A 202 -6.27 -19.77 -0.55
N ASN A 203 -6.03 -19.20 0.64
CA ASN A 203 -6.41 -17.84 1.04
C ASN A 203 -5.18 -16.92 1.17
N ARG A 204 -4.16 -17.16 0.32
CA ARG A 204 -2.96 -16.34 0.24
C ARG A 204 -3.26 -14.91 -0.21
N LYS A 205 -2.36 -13.99 0.13
CA LYS A 205 -2.32 -12.63 -0.42
C LYS A 205 -0.93 -12.32 -0.93
N ILE A 206 -0.84 -11.76 -2.12
CA ILE A 206 0.41 -11.33 -2.73
C ILE A 206 0.31 -9.83 -2.98
N LEU A 207 1.18 -9.05 -2.34
CA LEU A 207 1.24 -7.62 -2.50
C LEU A 207 2.56 -7.21 -3.14
N MET A 208 2.47 -6.43 -4.20
CA MET A 208 3.62 -5.95 -4.95
C MET A 208 3.56 -4.44 -5.07
N LEU A 209 4.64 -3.75 -4.76
CA LEU A 209 4.69 -2.31 -4.90
C LEU A 209 6.07 -1.84 -5.35
N SER A 210 6.10 -0.84 -6.23
CA SER A 210 7.33 -0.16 -6.58
C SER A 210 7.05 1.16 -7.28
N THR A 211 8.12 1.95 -7.41
CA THR A 211 8.22 3.02 -8.40
C THR A 211 8.59 2.42 -9.76
N PRO A 212 7.78 2.66 -10.82
CA PRO A 212 8.14 2.20 -12.16
C PRO A 212 9.43 2.90 -12.61
N THR A 213 10.40 2.12 -13.11
CA THR A 213 11.66 2.65 -13.65
C THR A 213 11.63 2.74 -15.17
N THR A 214 11.01 1.75 -15.82
CA THR A 214 10.83 1.67 -17.27
C THR A 214 9.43 1.14 -17.58
N GLU A 215 8.98 1.32 -18.82
CA GLU A 215 7.69 0.79 -19.29
C GLU A 215 7.63 -0.74 -19.37
N ASP A 216 8.79 -1.40 -19.29
CA ASP A 216 8.93 -2.85 -19.26
C ASP A 216 9.39 -3.36 -17.88
N GLY A 217 9.38 -2.50 -16.86
CA GLY A 217 9.75 -2.85 -15.50
C GLY A 217 8.79 -3.87 -14.88
N ASN A 218 9.26 -4.62 -13.88
CA ASN A 218 8.49 -5.65 -13.17
C ASN A 218 7.14 -5.12 -12.68
N ILE A 219 7.11 -3.97 -12.00
CA ILE A 219 5.86 -3.42 -11.44
C ILE A 219 4.87 -3.01 -12.52
N TRP A 220 5.36 -2.50 -13.65
CA TRP A 220 4.50 -2.06 -14.75
C TRP A 220 3.92 -3.24 -15.51
N SER A 221 4.73 -4.27 -15.73
CA SER A 221 4.29 -5.55 -16.29
C SER A 221 3.23 -6.21 -15.41
N GLU A 222 3.43 -6.25 -14.09
CA GLU A 222 2.44 -6.76 -13.15
C GLU A 222 1.15 -5.93 -13.15
N LEU A 223 1.25 -4.60 -13.24
CA LEU A 223 0.09 -3.72 -13.33
C LEU A 223 -0.74 -4.00 -14.60
N LYS A 224 -0.07 -4.13 -15.75
CA LYS A 224 -0.71 -4.48 -17.03
C LYS A 224 -1.37 -5.87 -17.02
N SER A 225 -0.86 -6.79 -16.20
CA SER A 225 -1.38 -8.15 -16.06
C SER A 225 -2.60 -8.28 -15.14
N CYS A 226 -3.01 -7.20 -14.47
CA CYS A 226 -4.15 -7.20 -13.56
C CYS A 226 -5.48 -7.31 -14.32
N ASP A 227 -6.46 -7.99 -13.71
CA ASP A 227 -7.81 -8.13 -14.26
C ASP A 227 -8.52 -6.76 -14.33
N VAL A 228 -8.20 -5.90 -13.36
CA VAL A 228 -8.67 -4.51 -13.28
C VAL A 228 -7.57 -3.63 -12.70
N VAL A 229 -7.45 -2.42 -13.24
CA VAL A 229 -6.59 -1.36 -12.70
C VAL A 229 -7.46 -0.20 -12.26
N PHE A 230 -7.23 0.28 -11.03
CA PHE A 230 -7.90 1.45 -10.47
C PHE A 230 -6.98 2.66 -10.43
N ASP A 231 -7.57 3.83 -10.66
CA ASP A 231 -6.94 5.12 -10.44
C ASP A 231 -7.73 5.90 -9.37
N TRP A 232 -7.02 6.77 -8.65
CA TRP A 232 -7.66 7.69 -7.71
C TRP A 232 -8.23 8.88 -8.48
N HIS A 233 -9.56 8.92 -8.63
CA HIS A 233 -10.23 10.06 -9.26
C HIS A 233 -10.61 11.08 -8.18
N VAL A 234 -10.40 12.36 -8.48
CA VAL A 234 -10.70 13.47 -7.57
C VAL A 234 -11.73 14.40 -8.20
N PRO A 235 -12.68 14.95 -7.43
CA PRO A 235 -13.69 15.85 -7.97
C PRO A 235 -13.06 17.21 -8.33
N CYS A 236 -13.41 17.73 -9.50
CA CYS A 236 -13.09 19.11 -9.84
C CYS A 236 -13.78 20.08 -8.86
N PRO A 237 -13.06 21.03 -8.22
CA PRO A 237 -13.66 22.03 -7.35
C PRO A 237 -14.68 22.94 -8.04
N TYR A 238 -14.61 23.04 -9.37
CA TYR A 238 -15.41 23.96 -10.18
C TYR A 238 -16.61 23.29 -10.84
N CYS A 239 -16.41 22.13 -11.51
CA CYS A 239 -17.46 21.42 -12.23
C CYS A 239 -17.91 20.10 -11.59
N GLY A 240 -17.23 19.62 -10.54
CA GLY A 240 -17.55 18.37 -9.86
C GLY A 240 -17.12 17.08 -10.59
N GLN A 241 -16.72 17.14 -11.86
CA GLN A 241 -16.29 15.97 -12.62
C GLN A 241 -15.10 15.27 -11.93
N PHE A 242 -15.23 13.96 -11.73
CA PHE A 242 -14.19 13.13 -11.14
C PHE A 242 -13.17 12.72 -12.20
N GLN A 243 -11.90 13.09 -12.00
CA GLN A 243 -10.82 12.79 -12.95
C GLN A 243 -9.58 12.23 -12.25
N PRO A 244 -8.82 11.34 -12.92
CA PRO A 244 -7.49 11.00 -12.46
C PRO A 244 -6.54 12.18 -12.68
N LEU A 245 -5.60 12.39 -11.76
CA LEU A 245 -4.57 13.41 -11.91
C LEU A 245 -3.40 12.85 -12.71
N ARG A 246 -3.00 13.55 -13.78
CA ARG A 246 -1.86 13.20 -14.64
C ARG A 246 -0.92 14.38 -14.82
N TRP A 247 0.35 14.09 -15.07
CA TRP A 247 1.35 15.14 -15.26
C TRP A 247 1.03 15.96 -16.52
N ASN A 248 0.95 15.29 -17.65
CA ASN A 248 0.45 15.83 -18.91
C ASN A 248 -0.28 14.72 -19.68
N ARG A 249 -0.85 15.08 -20.84
CA ARG A 249 -1.62 14.13 -21.67
C ARG A 249 -0.70 13.23 -22.49
N GLU A 250 0.49 13.72 -22.84
CA GLU A 250 1.46 13.05 -23.71
C GLU A 250 2.15 11.87 -23.02
N GLU A 251 2.54 12.01 -21.75
CA GLU A 251 3.20 10.99 -20.92
C GLU A 251 2.19 10.04 -20.25
N ALA A 252 0.89 10.29 -20.40
CA ALA A 252 -0.17 9.43 -19.89
C ALA A 252 -0.47 8.27 -20.86
N TYR A 253 0.55 7.49 -21.24
CA TYR A 253 0.48 6.48 -22.31
C TYR A 253 -0.62 5.41 -22.16
N ASP A 254 -1.07 5.15 -20.93
CA ASP A 254 -2.18 4.23 -20.64
C ASP A 254 -3.57 4.77 -21.02
N PHE A 255 -3.66 6.06 -21.36
CA PHE A 255 -4.89 6.79 -21.69
C PHE A 255 -4.89 7.13 -23.17
N GLN A 256 -5.54 6.28 -23.96
CA GLN A 256 -5.65 6.49 -25.40
C GLN A 256 -6.28 7.86 -25.69
N ASN A 257 -5.65 8.63 -26.58
CA ASN A 257 -6.06 9.99 -26.96
C ASN A 257 -6.14 11.00 -25.79
N GLY A 258 -5.52 10.70 -24.64
CA GLY A 258 -5.63 11.54 -23.44
C GLY A 258 -7.03 11.53 -22.83
N GLU A 259 -7.77 10.43 -22.98
CA GLU A 259 -9.12 10.26 -22.43
C GLU A 259 -9.18 9.15 -21.39
N TYR A 260 -10.10 9.27 -20.44
CA TYR A 260 -10.35 8.28 -19.39
C TYR A 260 -11.84 7.94 -19.27
N LEU A 261 -12.14 6.74 -18.79
CA LEU A 261 -13.50 6.34 -18.43
C LEU A 261 -13.86 6.92 -17.06
N GLY A 262 -14.88 7.78 -17.04
CA GLY A 262 -15.44 8.36 -15.82
C GLY A 262 -16.19 7.36 -14.97
N ASP A 263 -16.45 7.73 -13.72
CA ASP A 263 -17.31 6.98 -12.81
C ASP A 263 -18.79 7.00 -13.23
N ASP A 264 -19.16 7.91 -14.13
CA ASP A 264 -20.46 7.98 -14.80
C ASP A 264 -20.55 7.07 -16.05
N GLY A 265 -19.47 6.36 -16.37
CA GLY A 265 -19.39 5.44 -17.51
C GLY A 265 -19.16 6.12 -18.87
N LYS A 266 -18.84 7.42 -18.91
CA LYS A 266 -18.54 8.15 -20.15
C LYS A 266 -17.04 8.39 -20.31
N MET A 267 -16.62 8.65 -21.55
CA MET A 267 -15.25 9.08 -21.83
C MET A 267 -15.12 10.59 -21.58
N HIS A 268 -14.07 10.96 -20.86
CA HIS A 268 -13.74 12.35 -20.53
C HIS A 268 -12.28 12.64 -20.87
N ARG A 269 -11.96 13.92 -21.11
CA ARG A 269 -10.60 14.35 -21.39
C ARG A 269 -9.78 14.49 -20.11
N LEU A 270 -8.53 14.05 -20.14
CA LEU A 270 -7.60 14.21 -19.01
C LEU A 270 -7.26 15.68 -18.75
N GLY A 271 -7.20 16.02 -17.47
CA GLY A 271 -6.51 17.21 -16.99
C GLY A 271 -4.99 17.04 -17.02
N GLN A 272 -4.28 18.12 -16.68
CA GLN A 272 -2.81 18.17 -16.73
C GLN A 272 -2.28 19.29 -15.83
N VAL A 273 -0.99 19.21 -15.50
CA VAL A 273 -0.27 20.31 -14.87
C VAL A 273 0.05 21.37 -15.92
N VAL A 274 -0.18 22.64 -15.57
CA VAL A 274 0.05 23.80 -16.45
C VAL A 274 0.84 24.88 -15.72
N TRP A 275 1.75 25.53 -16.44
CA TRP A 275 2.51 26.69 -15.98
C TRP A 275 2.97 27.52 -17.20
N GLU A 276 3.26 28.80 -16.98
CA GLU A 276 3.77 29.68 -18.04
C GLU A 276 5.29 29.60 -18.18
N GLY A 277 5.83 30.06 -19.32
CA GLY A 277 7.28 30.12 -19.55
C GLY A 277 7.95 28.78 -19.92
N GLY A 278 7.23 27.66 -19.83
CA GLY A 278 7.72 26.36 -20.28
C GLY A 278 9.02 25.95 -19.60
N LYS A 279 10.06 25.61 -20.38
CA LYS A 279 11.36 25.22 -19.83
C LYS A 279 12.17 26.39 -19.23
N GLU A 280 11.84 27.62 -19.59
CA GLU A 280 12.52 28.84 -19.15
C GLU A 280 11.67 29.63 -18.13
N ALA A 281 10.70 28.95 -17.50
CA ALA A 281 9.79 29.56 -16.54
C ALA A 281 10.54 30.25 -15.39
N THR A 282 10.12 31.48 -15.06
CA THR A 282 10.62 32.18 -13.87
C THR A 282 10.08 31.54 -12.59
N GLU A 283 10.68 31.84 -11.44
CA GLU A 283 10.20 31.31 -10.15
C GLU A 283 8.73 31.71 -9.88
N ASP A 284 8.34 32.94 -10.24
CA ASP A 284 6.96 33.41 -10.10
C ASP A 284 5.98 32.62 -10.99
N GLN A 285 6.39 32.27 -12.22
CA GLN A 285 5.59 31.43 -13.12
C GLN A 285 5.47 29.98 -12.62
N ILE A 286 6.52 29.48 -11.96
CA ILE A 286 6.50 28.16 -11.32
C ILE A 286 5.59 28.16 -10.08
N GLU A 287 5.64 29.21 -9.26
CA GLU A 287 4.74 29.36 -8.11
C GLU A 287 3.27 29.51 -8.52
N ALA A 288 3.02 30.09 -9.70
CA ALA A 288 1.68 30.16 -10.30
C ALA A 288 1.21 28.86 -10.98
N ALA A 289 2.03 27.80 -11.00
CA ALA A 289 1.67 26.54 -11.62
C ALA A 289 0.42 25.91 -10.98
N GLY A 290 -0.42 25.30 -11.80
CA GLY A 290 -1.68 24.70 -11.38
C GLY A 290 -2.02 23.42 -12.12
N TYR A 291 -3.18 22.87 -11.79
CA TYR A 291 -3.73 21.69 -12.45
C TYR A 291 -4.97 22.08 -13.26
N GLU A 292 -4.89 22.03 -14.59
CA GLU A 292 -6.00 22.29 -15.49
C GLU A 292 -6.96 21.08 -15.52
N CYS A 293 -8.24 21.31 -15.25
CA CYS A 293 -9.28 20.31 -15.43
C CYS A 293 -9.54 20.03 -16.91
N GLY A 294 -9.52 18.75 -17.31
CA GLY A 294 -9.78 18.37 -18.70
C GLY A 294 -11.22 18.58 -19.17
N GLU A 295 -12.18 18.72 -18.24
CA GLU A 295 -13.61 18.92 -18.56
C GLU A 295 -13.97 20.40 -18.73
N CYS A 296 -13.64 21.24 -17.75
CA CYS A 296 -14.06 22.65 -17.72
C CYS A 296 -12.94 23.66 -17.95
N GLY A 297 -11.67 23.22 -18.05
CA GLY A 297 -10.51 24.09 -18.24
C GLY A 297 -10.11 24.92 -17.01
N ALA A 298 -10.84 24.84 -15.89
CA ALA A 298 -10.47 25.55 -14.67
C ALA A 298 -9.12 25.03 -14.12
N VAL A 299 -8.25 25.96 -13.69
CA VAL A 299 -6.91 25.67 -13.18
C VAL A 299 -6.93 25.71 -11.65
N TRP A 300 -6.49 24.63 -11.02
CA TRP A 300 -6.49 24.48 -9.56
C TRP A 300 -5.11 24.79 -9.00
N ASN A 301 -5.06 25.58 -7.94
CA ASN A 301 -3.83 25.69 -7.16
C ASN A 301 -3.61 24.42 -6.30
N THR A 302 -2.45 24.35 -5.63
CA THR A 302 -2.09 23.20 -4.78
C THR A 302 -3.10 22.95 -3.66
N THR A 303 -3.66 24.00 -3.05
CA THR A 303 -4.62 23.90 -1.95
C THR A 303 -5.93 23.30 -2.42
N GLU A 304 -6.49 23.80 -3.51
CA GLU A 304 -7.71 23.27 -4.12
C GLU A 304 -7.54 21.81 -4.55
N LYS A 305 -6.40 21.50 -5.17
CA LYS A 305 -6.04 20.13 -5.54
C LYS A 305 -5.94 19.23 -4.31
N ASN A 306 -5.36 19.69 -3.20
CA ASN A 306 -5.29 18.89 -1.97
C ASN A 306 -6.68 18.57 -1.40
N VAL A 307 -7.58 19.56 -1.38
CA VAL A 307 -8.98 19.34 -0.97
C VAL A 307 -9.69 18.35 -1.89
N ALA A 308 -9.43 18.41 -3.20
CA ALA A 308 -9.96 17.45 -4.15
C ALA A 308 -9.44 16.02 -3.87
N VAL A 309 -8.14 15.87 -3.59
CA VAL A 309 -7.52 14.57 -3.26
C VAL A 309 -8.16 13.91 -2.04
N GLU A 310 -8.48 14.67 -0.99
CA GLU A 310 -9.18 14.18 0.21
C GLU A 310 -10.56 13.58 -0.09
N ARG A 311 -11.21 14.05 -1.16
CA ARG A 311 -12.57 13.65 -1.56
C ARG A 311 -12.58 12.65 -2.72
N GLY A 312 -11.42 12.12 -3.08
CA GLY A 312 -11.31 11.20 -4.20
C GLY A 312 -11.88 9.81 -3.91
N LYS A 313 -11.90 8.99 -4.95
CA LYS A 313 -12.33 7.58 -4.90
C LYS A 313 -11.58 6.75 -5.93
N MET A 314 -11.50 5.44 -5.71
CA MET A 314 -10.97 4.51 -6.70
C MET A 314 -11.99 4.26 -7.80
N VAL A 315 -11.59 4.48 -9.05
CA VAL A 315 -12.41 4.23 -10.24
C VAL A 315 -11.63 3.28 -11.15
N PRO A 316 -12.27 2.20 -11.66
CA PRO A 316 -11.58 1.27 -12.54
C PRO A 316 -11.38 1.88 -13.93
N ARG A 317 -10.21 1.68 -14.54
CA ARG A 317 -9.89 2.19 -15.90
C ARG A 317 -10.82 1.65 -16.98
N LYS A 318 -11.39 0.48 -16.74
CA LYS A 318 -12.26 -0.25 -17.67
C LYS A 318 -13.41 -0.87 -16.88
N PRO A 319 -14.57 -1.13 -17.50
CA PRO A 319 -15.65 -1.86 -16.85
C PRO A 319 -15.16 -3.20 -16.33
N ILE A 320 -15.52 -3.54 -15.09
CA ILE A 320 -15.10 -4.79 -14.45
C ILE A 320 -15.92 -5.93 -15.04
N SER A 321 -15.24 -6.92 -15.62
CA SER A 321 -15.84 -8.18 -16.05
C SER A 321 -15.47 -9.30 -15.06
N GLY A 322 -16.48 -10.00 -14.55
CA GLY A 322 -16.28 -11.09 -13.60
C GLY A 322 -15.80 -10.66 -12.22
N ILE A 323 -15.18 -11.59 -11.49
CA ILE A 323 -14.64 -11.37 -10.15
C ILE A 323 -13.12 -11.23 -10.26
N PRO A 324 -12.55 -10.02 -10.08
CA PRO A 324 -11.12 -9.81 -10.24
C PRO A 324 -10.34 -10.49 -9.11
N GLN A 325 -9.33 -11.27 -9.48
CA GLN A 325 -8.39 -11.90 -8.54
C GLN A 325 -7.07 -11.11 -8.47
N ARG A 326 -6.73 -10.38 -9.54
CA ARG A 326 -5.54 -9.52 -9.63
C ARG A 326 -5.99 -8.08 -9.80
N VAL A 327 -5.74 -7.26 -8.78
CA VAL A 327 -6.17 -5.87 -8.74
C VAL A 327 -4.96 -4.95 -8.72
N GLY A 328 -4.91 -4.05 -9.70
CA GLY A 328 -3.88 -3.04 -9.84
C GLY A 328 -4.34 -1.67 -9.34
N PHE A 329 -3.41 -0.89 -8.79
CA PHE A 329 -3.61 0.50 -8.39
C PHE A 329 -2.45 1.34 -8.93
N HIS A 330 -2.76 2.48 -9.54
CA HIS A 330 -1.75 3.42 -10.02
C HIS A 330 -1.88 4.79 -9.32
N ILE A 331 -0.86 5.14 -8.53
CA ILE A 331 -0.86 6.37 -7.69
C ILE A 331 0.41 7.16 -7.90
N ASN A 332 0.30 8.35 -8.50
CA ASN A 332 1.42 9.25 -8.70
C ASN A 332 1.55 10.30 -7.58
N ARG A 333 2.56 11.16 -7.71
CA ARG A 333 2.96 12.11 -6.66
C ARG A 333 2.01 13.30 -6.50
N LEU A 334 1.19 13.63 -7.52
CA LEU A 334 0.21 14.72 -7.44
C LEU A 334 -0.80 14.49 -6.30
N TYR A 335 -1.09 13.23 -5.99
CA TYR A 335 -1.98 12.82 -4.91
C TYR A 335 -1.37 12.93 -3.50
N SER A 336 -0.06 13.17 -3.36
CA SER A 336 0.56 13.20 -2.04
C SER A 336 0.13 14.44 -1.25
N LEU A 337 -0.41 14.23 -0.04
CA LEU A 337 -0.72 15.28 0.94
C LEU A 337 0.37 15.39 2.02
N LEU A 338 1.49 14.66 1.85
CA LEU A 338 2.55 14.52 2.83
C LEU A 338 3.59 15.63 2.64
N GLY A 339 3.66 16.55 3.61
CA GLY A 339 4.50 17.74 3.53
C GLY A 339 4.32 18.46 2.18
N ASN A 340 5.43 18.84 1.55
CA ASN A 340 5.43 19.49 0.24
C ASN A 340 5.54 18.50 -0.94
N SER A 341 5.42 17.19 -0.72
CA SER A 341 5.69 16.18 -1.77
C SER A 341 4.79 16.34 -3.00
N GLY A 342 3.50 16.63 -2.80
CA GLY A 342 2.54 16.84 -3.88
C GLY A 342 2.32 18.31 -4.25
N SER A 343 3.17 19.24 -3.81
CA SER A 343 3.05 20.66 -4.19
C SER A 343 3.30 20.81 -5.70
N ILE A 344 2.35 21.41 -6.43
CA ILE A 344 2.44 21.56 -7.89
C ILE A 344 3.68 22.38 -8.27
N PRO A 345 3.94 23.57 -7.71
CA PRO A 345 5.18 24.32 -7.96
C PRO A 345 6.44 23.49 -7.71
N LYS A 346 6.48 22.75 -6.60
CA LYS A 346 7.63 21.88 -6.30
C LYS A 346 7.83 20.80 -7.36
N LEU A 347 6.75 20.16 -7.82
CA LEU A 347 6.83 19.15 -8.85
C LEU A 347 7.30 19.73 -10.18
N VAL A 348 6.88 20.95 -10.52
CA VAL A 348 7.37 21.68 -11.71
C VAL A 348 8.87 21.97 -11.58
N ARG A 349 9.36 22.45 -10.43
CA ARG A 349 10.81 22.60 -10.19
C ARG A 349 11.57 21.30 -10.35
N ASP A 350 11.09 20.23 -9.70
CA ASP A 350 11.70 18.90 -9.79
C ASP A 350 11.75 18.43 -11.25
N TRP A 351 10.74 18.76 -12.07
CA TRP A 351 10.69 18.40 -13.49
C TRP A 351 11.65 19.24 -14.35
N LEU A 352 11.70 20.56 -14.15
CA LEU A 352 12.59 21.47 -14.87
C LEU A 352 14.07 21.26 -14.54
N SER A 353 14.37 20.68 -13.38
CA SER A 353 15.74 20.35 -12.95
C SER A 353 16.32 19.08 -13.56
N ARG A 354 15.52 18.31 -14.31
CA ARG A 354 15.94 17.10 -15.03
C ARG A 354 16.41 17.45 -16.43
#